data_AF-A0A258VPM3-F1
#
_entry.id   AF-A0A258VPM3-F1
#
_cell.length_a   1.000
_cell.length_b   1.000
_cell.length_c   1.000
_cell.angle_alpha   90.00
_cell.angle_beta   90.00
_cell.angle_gamma   90.00
#
_symmetry.space_group_name_H-M   'P 1'
#
loop_
_entity.id
_entity.type
_entity.pdbx_description
1 polymer ?
#
loop_
_entity_poly.entity_id
_entity_poly.type
_entity_poly.pdbx_seq_one_letter_code
_entity_poly.pdbx_strand_id
1 'polypeptide(L)'
;MKFIILFVLLPLLSLAANPRDSYRMCLSASNKLESPADRDAEKINCFNQGRAKKSVDLCVNLARVLEHTTSSDTLVVGCINDNIFKMKMDECVATAKKLYYSDTRDRALWTCIENISVKRSRCKAITDEMTFPHNRNIGLNYCLSKN
;
A
#
# COMPACT_ATOMS: atom_id res chain seq x y z
N MET A 1 6.82 -21.04 -65.09
CA MET A 1 7.62 -20.70 -63.90
C MET A 1 6.67 -20.40 -62.76
N LYS A 2 6.56 -21.30 -61.77
CA LYS A 2 5.67 -21.15 -60.60
C LYS A 2 6.50 -20.67 -59.42
N PHE A 3 6.24 -19.46 -58.93
CA PHE A 3 6.75 -18.96 -57.66
C PHE A 3 5.94 -19.58 -56.52
N ILE A 4 6.58 -20.40 -55.68
CA ILE A 4 6.01 -20.88 -54.42
C ILE A 4 6.64 -20.01 -53.33
N ILE A 5 5.86 -19.06 -52.79
CA ILE A 5 6.23 -18.27 -51.62
C ILE A 5 5.85 -19.10 -50.39
N LEU A 6 6.87 -19.65 -49.71
CA LEU A 6 6.70 -20.34 -48.45
C LEU A 6 6.68 -19.29 -47.32
N PHE A 7 5.50 -18.83 -46.92
CA PHE A 7 5.33 -18.00 -45.72
C PHE A 7 5.48 -18.89 -44.48
N VAL A 8 6.67 -18.88 -43.88
CA VAL A 8 6.93 -19.52 -42.58
C VAL A 8 6.26 -18.66 -41.51
N LEU A 9 5.02 -18.99 -41.18
CA LEU A 9 4.31 -18.50 -40.00
C LEU A 9 4.96 -19.10 -38.75
N LEU A 10 5.96 -18.43 -38.21
CA LEU A 10 6.41 -18.65 -36.83
C LEU A 10 5.29 -18.19 -35.89
N PRO A 11 4.67 -19.08 -35.08
CA PRO A 11 3.82 -18.63 -34.02
C PRO A 11 4.73 -17.95 -32.98
N LEU A 12 4.60 -16.64 -32.85
CA LEU A 12 5.06 -15.90 -31.68
C LEU A 12 4.29 -16.46 -30.48
N LEU A 13 4.85 -17.52 -29.88
CA LEU A 13 4.46 -18.00 -28.57
C LEU A 13 4.81 -16.89 -27.57
N SER A 14 3.86 -15.99 -27.38
CA SER A 14 3.86 -15.02 -26.28
C SER A 14 3.92 -15.81 -24.98
N LEU A 15 5.12 -16.01 -24.44
CA LEU A 15 5.35 -16.37 -23.05
C LEU A 15 4.86 -15.18 -22.21
N ALA A 16 3.55 -15.10 -22.01
CA ALA A 16 2.96 -14.20 -21.04
C ALA A 16 3.38 -14.70 -19.66
N ALA A 17 4.53 -14.22 -19.19
CA ALA A 17 4.98 -14.44 -17.82
C ALA A 17 3.87 -14.01 -16.88
N ASN A 18 3.33 -14.95 -16.10
CA ASN A 18 2.21 -14.68 -15.23
C ASN A 18 2.68 -13.66 -14.17
N PRO A 19 2.06 -12.48 -14.03
CA PRO A 19 2.54 -11.42 -13.14
C PRO A 19 2.57 -11.85 -11.66
N ARG A 20 1.86 -12.92 -11.29
CA ARG A 20 1.94 -13.54 -9.96
C ARG A 20 3.25 -14.31 -9.75
N ASP A 21 3.74 -15.00 -10.78
CA ASP A 21 4.95 -15.80 -10.70
C ASP A 21 6.20 -14.90 -10.68
N SER A 22 6.18 -13.82 -11.48
CA SER A 22 7.22 -12.79 -11.44
C SER A 22 7.36 -12.14 -10.06
N TYR A 23 6.25 -11.79 -9.40
CA TYR A 23 6.28 -11.21 -8.05
C TYR A 23 6.88 -12.17 -7.00
N ARG A 24 6.49 -13.45 -7.03
CA ARG A 24 7.02 -14.46 -6.10
C ARG A 24 8.51 -14.71 -6.30
N MET A 25 8.96 -14.80 -7.55
CA MET A 25 10.37 -14.94 -7.88
C MET A 25 11.18 -13.74 -7.38
N CYS A 26 10.66 -12.52 -7.59
CA CYS A 26 11.29 -11.30 -7.12
C CYS A 26 11.45 -11.28 -5.59
N LEU A 27 10.39 -11.60 -4.83
CA LEU A 27 10.47 -11.71 -3.37
C LEU A 27 11.45 -12.81 -2.89
N SER A 28 11.55 -13.91 -3.61
CA SER A 28 12.53 -14.97 -3.29
C SER A 28 13.96 -14.49 -3.52
N ALA A 29 14.20 -13.76 -4.60
CA ALA A 29 15.50 -13.16 -4.90
C ALA A 29 15.89 -12.09 -3.89
N SER A 30 14.95 -11.23 -3.47
CA SER A 30 15.22 -10.17 -2.49
C SER A 30 15.73 -10.74 -1.16
N ASN A 31 15.25 -11.91 -0.72
CA ASN A 31 15.68 -12.52 0.53
C ASN A 31 17.15 -12.99 0.54
N LYS A 32 17.81 -13.02 -0.62
CA LYS A 32 19.22 -13.41 -0.75
C LYS A 32 20.19 -12.24 -0.62
N LEU A 33 19.70 -10.99 -0.57
CA LEU A 33 20.55 -9.82 -0.42
C LEU A 33 21.13 -9.78 1.00
N GLU A 34 22.34 -9.26 1.14
CA GLU A 34 23.10 -9.32 2.38
C GLU A 34 22.56 -8.39 3.46
N SER A 35 22.23 -7.14 3.09
CA SER A 35 21.78 -6.14 4.06
C SER A 35 20.26 -6.16 4.24
N PRO A 36 19.75 -6.03 5.49
CA PRO A 36 18.32 -5.86 5.74
C PRO A 36 17.69 -4.70 4.96
N ALA A 37 18.44 -3.61 4.76
CA ALA A 37 17.96 -2.43 4.04
C ALA A 37 17.75 -2.73 2.54
N ASP A 38 18.70 -3.44 1.92
CA ASP A 38 18.58 -3.85 0.51
C ASP A 38 17.46 -4.88 0.32
N ARG A 39 17.31 -5.82 1.28
CA ARG A 39 16.19 -6.77 1.27
C ARG A 39 14.85 -6.05 1.29
N ASP A 40 14.67 -5.08 2.17
CA ASP A 40 13.43 -4.29 2.25
C ASP A 40 13.19 -3.45 0.99
N ALA A 41 14.23 -2.76 0.52
CA ALA A 41 14.15 -1.94 -0.69
C ALA A 41 13.74 -2.78 -1.91
N GLU A 42 14.33 -3.95 -2.08
CA GLU A 42 14.00 -4.83 -3.20
C GLU A 42 12.61 -5.47 -3.06
N LYS A 43 12.20 -5.88 -1.85
CA LYS A 43 10.81 -6.34 -1.59
C LYS A 43 9.78 -5.26 -1.98
N ILE A 44 10.05 -4.00 -1.63
CA ILE A 44 9.21 -2.85 -2.00
C ILE A 44 9.23 -2.62 -3.51
N ASN A 45 10.40 -2.72 -4.16
CA ASN A 45 10.54 -2.63 -5.62
C ASN A 45 9.69 -3.71 -6.33
N CYS A 46 9.80 -4.98 -5.90
CA CYS A 46 8.98 -6.09 -6.39
C CYS A 46 7.48 -5.79 -6.28
N PHE A 47 7.06 -5.16 -5.18
CA PHE A 47 5.66 -4.78 -4.97
C PHE A 47 5.22 -3.64 -5.88
N ASN A 48 6.05 -2.61 -6.02
CA ASN A 48 5.77 -1.42 -6.81
C ASN A 48 5.56 -1.72 -8.30
N GLN A 49 6.25 -2.71 -8.86
CA GLN A 49 6.08 -3.16 -10.25
C GLN A 49 4.64 -3.57 -10.62
N GLY A 50 3.80 -3.91 -9.63
CA GLY A 50 2.39 -4.26 -9.85
C GLY A 50 1.40 -3.52 -8.96
N ARG A 51 1.87 -2.52 -8.18
CA ARG A 51 1.17 -1.94 -7.02
C ARG A 51 -0.23 -1.42 -7.31
N ALA A 52 -0.45 -0.77 -8.46
CA ALA A 52 -1.76 -0.26 -8.85
C ALA A 52 -2.85 -1.35 -9.01
N LYS A 53 -2.45 -2.63 -9.15
CA LYS A 53 -3.35 -3.79 -9.24
C LYS A 53 -3.42 -4.59 -7.93
N LYS A 54 -2.74 -4.16 -6.87
CA LYS A 54 -2.66 -4.89 -5.60
C LYS A 54 -3.64 -4.31 -4.57
N SER A 55 -4.19 -5.17 -3.73
CA SER A 55 -5.05 -4.76 -2.62
C SER A 55 -4.25 -4.19 -1.44
N VAL A 56 -4.92 -3.40 -0.59
CA VAL A 56 -4.37 -2.91 0.68
C VAL A 56 -3.91 -4.07 1.57
N ASP A 57 -4.61 -5.20 1.55
CA ASP A 57 -4.21 -6.41 2.29
C ASP A 57 -2.86 -6.96 1.86
N LEU A 58 -2.56 -6.96 0.55
CA LEU A 58 -1.25 -7.42 0.08
C LEU A 58 -0.14 -6.49 0.57
N CYS A 59 -0.40 -5.19 0.60
CA CYS A 59 0.53 -4.21 1.12
C CYS A 59 0.82 -4.43 2.61
N VAL A 60 -0.22 -4.60 3.41
CA VAL A 60 -0.09 -4.91 4.85
C VAL A 60 0.66 -6.22 5.08
N ASN A 61 0.39 -7.25 4.27
CA ASN A 61 1.09 -8.53 4.40
C ASN A 61 2.58 -8.41 4.07
N LEU A 62 2.93 -7.60 3.07
CA LEU A 62 4.33 -7.32 2.76
C LEU A 62 5.00 -6.51 3.89
N ALA A 63 4.34 -5.48 4.41
CA ALA A 63 4.87 -4.64 5.48
C ALA A 63 5.27 -5.45 6.72
N ARG A 64 4.52 -6.52 7.04
CA ARG A 64 4.83 -7.44 8.16
C ARG A 64 6.14 -8.24 8.01
N VAL A 65 6.63 -8.41 6.78
CA VAL A 65 7.86 -9.17 6.49
C VAL A 65 9.03 -8.26 6.09
N LEU A 66 8.83 -6.94 6.20
CA LEU A 66 9.93 -5.98 6.14
C LEU A 66 10.67 -5.99 7.48
N GLU A 67 11.98 -5.80 7.41
CA GLU A 67 12.88 -5.94 8.53
C GLU A 67 12.99 -4.64 9.33
N HIS A 68 12.82 -3.50 8.66
CA HIS A 68 12.72 -2.20 9.32
C HIS A 68 11.26 -1.75 9.45
N THR A 69 10.90 -1.35 10.67
CA THR A 69 9.60 -0.74 10.99
C THR A 69 9.37 0.54 10.19
N THR A 70 10.41 1.32 9.88
CA THR A 70 10.33 2.51 9.02
C THR A 70 9.94 2.17 7.59
N SER A 71 10.47 1.08 7.04
CA SER A 71 10.09 0.56 5.72
C SER A 71 8.65 0.04 5.71
N SER A 72 8.26 -0.70 6.76
CA SER A 72 6.87 -1.14 6.99
C SER A 72 5.89 0.02 6.99
N ASP A 73 6.13 1.03 7.82
CA ASP A 73 5.23 2.16 7.97
C ASP A 73 5.14 2.99 6.69
N THR A 74 6.28 3.23 6.03
CA THR A 74 6.34 3.93 4.74
C THR A 74 5.50 3.23 3.67
N LEU A 75 5.61 1.89 3.59
CA LEU A 75 4.84 1.09 2.65
C LEU A 75 3.33 1.18 2.94
N VAL A 76 2.92 1.02 4.20
CA VAL A 76 1.51 1.07 4.61
C VAL A 76 0.91 2.45 4.34
N VAL A 77 1.60 3.54 4.68
CA VAL A 77 1.15 4.91 4.37
C VAL A 77 0.98 5.11 2.88
N GLY A 78 1.95 4.65 2.07
CA GLY A 78 1.85 4.70 0.62
C GLY A 78 0.59 3.99 0.11
N CYS A 79 0.26 2.84 0.66
CA CYS A 79 -0.92 2.08 0.25
C CYS A 79 -2.25 2.72 0.67
N ILE A 80 -2.29 3.36 1.84
CA ILE A 80 -3.43 4.18 2.25
C ILE A 80 -3.62 5.30 1.23
N ASN A 81 -2.57 6.05 0.90
CA ASN A 81 -2.65 7.19 -0.02
C ASN A 81 -3.11 6.78 -1.43
N ASP A 82 -2.58 5.69 -1.98
CA ASP A 82 -2.95 5.22 -3.33
C ASP A 82 -4.41 4.75 -3.42
N ASN A 83 -4.98 4.29 -2.31
CA ASN A 83 -6.31 3.70 -2.27
C ASN A 83 -7.34 4.56 -1.54
N ILE A 84 -6.97 5.77 -1.10
CA ILE A 84 -7.77 6.58 -0.18
C ILE A 84 -9.20 6.82 -0.68
N PHE A 85 -9.37 7.04 -1.99
CA PHE A 85 -10.67 7.27 -2.62
C PHE A 85 -11.51 6.00 -2.86
N LYS A 86 -10.92 4.82 -2.67
CA LYS A 86 -11.57 3.51 -2.84
C LYS A 86 -11.86 2.82 -1.50
N MET A 87 -11.16 3.22 -0.43
CA MET A 87 -11.28 2.63 0.89
C MET A 87 -12.53 3.12 1.62
N LYS A 88 -13.10 2.25 2.46
CA LYS A 88 -14.10 2.66 3.45
C LYS A 88 -13.40 3.25 4.67
N MET A 89 -14.10 4.12 5.41
CA MET A 89 -13.53 4.78 6.60
C MET A 89 -12.95 3.77 7.60
N ASP A 90 -13.71 2.73 7.95
CA ASP A 90 -13.26 1.73 8.93
C ASP A 90 -12.08 0.89 8.42
N GLU A 91 -11.99 0.65 7.11
CA GLU A 91 -10.85 -0.03 6.49
C GLU A 91 -9.59 0.85 6.57
N CYS A 92 -9.73 2.15 6.33
CA CYS A 92 -8.64 3.12 6.44
C CYS A 92 -8.12 3.20 7.87
N VAL A 93 -9.01 3.37 8.85
CA VAL A 93 -8.67 3.40 10.28
C VAL A 93 -8.02 2.09 10.73
N ALA A 94 -8.58 0.94 10.34
CA ALA A 94 -8.00 -0.36 10.66
C ALA A 94 -6.60 -0.55 10.05
N THR A 95 -6.34 0.01 8.87
CA THR A 95 -5.03 -0.03 8.22
C THR A 95 -4.05 0.91 8.90
N ALA A 96 -4.46 2.13 9.24
CA ALA A 96 -3.64 3.10 9.98
C ALA A 96 -3.19 2.54 11.35
N LYS A 97 -4.05 1.78 12.04
CA LYS A 97 -3.70 1.11 13.32
C LYS A 97 -2.61 0.05 13.21
N LYS A 98 -2.23 -0.38 11.99
CA LYS A 98 -1.13 -1.32 11.76
C LYS A 98 0.24 -0.63 11.70
N LEU A 99 0.27 0.70 11.69
CA LEU A 99 1.51 1.49 11.73
C LEU A 99 2.14 1.41 13.11
N TYR A 100 3.46 1.17 13.14
CA TYR A 100 4.24 1.02 14.36
C TYR A 100 4.44 2.35 15.07
N TYR A 101 4.79 3.40 14.33
CA TYR A 101 5.08 4.70 14.91
C TYR A 101 3.81 5.54 15.08
N SER A 102 3.61 6.04 16.30
CA SER A 102 2.41 6.80 16.67
C SER A 102 2.22 8.08 15.84
N ASP A 103 3.29 8.74 15.43
CA ASP A 103 3.23 9.95 14.60
C ASP A 103 2.75 9.64 13.18
N THR A 104 3.22 8.52 12.65
CA THR A 104 2.86 8.01 11.34
C THR A 104 1.42 7.50 11.35
N ARG A 105 1.01 6.81 12.42
CA ARG A 105 -0.38 6.42 12.69
C ARG A 105 -1.31 7.63 12.74
N ASP A 106 -1.00 8.63 13.56
CA ASP A 106 -1.84 9.83 13.69
C ASP A 106 -1.99 10.56 12.34
N ARG A 107 -0.89 10.66 11.57
CA ARG A 107 -0.93 11.23 10.21
C ARG A 107 -1.84 10.42 9.28
N ALA A 108 -1.77 9.09 9.32
CA ALA A 108 -2.64 8.25 8.51
C ALA A 108 -4.12 8.36 8.94
N LEU A 109 -4.40 8.45 10.25
CA LEU A 109 -5.75 8.71 10.76
C LEU A 109 -6.28 10.06 10.28
N TRP A 110 -5.43 11.09 10.27
CA TRP A 110 -5.76 12.39 9.68
C TRP A 110 -6.12 12.26 8.19
N THR A 111 -5.28 11.56 7.41
CA THR A 111 -5.55 11.31 5.99
C THR A 111 -6.90 10.61 5.78
N CYS A 112 -7.27 9.65 6.64
CA CYS A 112 -8.57 8.99 6.58
C CYS A 112 -9.71 9.99 6.76
N ILE A 113 -9.72 10.78 7.85
CA ILE A 113 -10.82 11.71 8.16
C ILE A 113 -10.92 12.88 7.18
N GLU A 114 -9.79 13.30 6.60
CA GLU A 114 -9.75 14.40 5.64
C GLU A 114 -10.39 14.01 4.29
N ASN A 115 -10.18 12.78 3.85
CA ASN A 115 -10.50 12.34 2.49
C ASN A 115 -11.74 11.45 2.39
N ILE A 116 -12.15 10.78 3.47
CA ILE A 116 -13.30 9.88 3.46
C ILE A 116 -14.47 10.51 4.22
N SER A 117 -15.63 10.59 3.57
CA SER A 117 -16.86 11.09 4.20
C SER A 117 -17.30 10.21 5.37
N VAL A 118 -17.59 10.83 6.51
CA VAL A 118 -17.96 10.14 7.75
C VAL A 118 -18.89 11.03 8.58
N LYS A 119 -19.77 10.41 9.37
CA LYS A 119 -20.61 11.14 10.35
C LYS A 119 -19.73 11.80 11.41
N ARG A 120 -20.12 13.00 11.85
CA ARG A 120 -19.43 13.78 12.91
C ARG A 120 -19.09 12.95 14.14
N SER A 121 -20.03 12.14 14.63
CA SER A 121 -19.82 11.29 15.82
C SER A 121 -18.69 10.28 15.62
N ARG A 122 -18.62 9.64 14.44
CA ARG A 122 -17.55 8.70 14.11
C ARG A 122 -16.23 9.42 13.83
N CYS A 123 -16.26 10.58 13.19
CA CYS A 123 -15.09 11.45 13.02
C CYS A 123 -14.44 11.75 14.37
N LYS A 124 -15.23 12.23 15.35
CA LYS A 124 -14.75 12.49 16.71
C LYS A 124 -14.15 11.25 17.37
N ALA A 125 -14.83 10.10 17.27
CA ALA A 125 -14.30 8.85 17.80
C ALA A 125 -12.93 8.48 17.21
N ILE A 126 -12.70 8.74 15.91
CA ILE A 126 -11.39 8.51 15.26
C ILE A 126 -10.34 9.47 15.81
N THR A 127 -10.68 10.74 16.05
CA THR A 127 -9.74 11.71 16.62
C THR A 127 -9.30 11.34 18.03
N ASP A 128 -10.17 10.71 18.81
CA ASP A 128 -9.84 10.22 20.15
C ASP A 128 -8.82 9.06 20.12
N GLU A 129 -8.69 8.36 18.99
CA GLU A 129 -7.68 7.32 18.76
C GLU A 129 -6.29 7.90 18.42
N MET A 130 -6.19 9.21 18.14
CA MET A 130 -4.90 9.86 17.91
C MET A 130 -4.10 9.96 19.22
N THR A 131 -2.81 9.71 19.10
CA THR A 131 -1.86 9.58 20.21
C THR A 131 -1.47 10.94 20.74
N PHE A 132 -1.18 11.90 19.86
CA PHE A 132 -0.66 13.20 20.24
C PHE A 132 -1.80 14.21 20.44
N PRO A 133 -1.85 14.92 21.57
CA PRO A 133 -2.92 15.89 21.86
C PRO A 133 -3.09 16.97 20.78
N HIS A 134 -1.99 17.43 20.19
CA HIS A 134 -2.03 18.41 19.11
C HIS A 134 -2.79 17.88 17.89
N ASN A 135 -2.46 16.67 17.42
CA ASN A 135 -3.14 16.03 16.28
C ASN A 135 -4.61 15.77 16.58
N ARG A 136 -4.91 15.27 17.78
CA ARG A 136 -6.28 15.07 18.26
C ARG A 136 -7.09 16.37 18.21
N ASN A 137 -6.54 17.47 18.71
CA ASN A 137 -7.24 18.76 18.74
C ASN A 137 -7.50 19.32 17.33
N ILE A 138 -6.54 19.19 16.42
CA ILE A 138 -6.72 19.55 15.01
C ILE A 138 -7.83 18.70 14.39
N GLY A 139 -7.77 17.38 14.58
CA GLY A 139 -8.79 16.43 14.15
C GLY A 139 -10.17 16.79 14.66
N LEU A 140 -10.30 17.04 15.96
CA LEU A 140 -11.58 17.37 16.59
C LEU A 140 -12.18 18.65 16.00
N ASN A 141 -11.39 19.70 15.84
CA ASN A 141 -11.84 20.95 15.24
C ASN A 141 -12.32 20.76 13.80
N TYR A 142 -11.61 19.94 13.01
CA TYR A 142 -12.05 19.54 11.68
C TYR A 142 -13.40 18.81 11.70
N CYS A 143 -13.57 17.84 12.61
CA CYS A 143 -14.82 17.09 12.73
C CYS A 143 -16.00 17.99 13.13
N LEU A 144 -15.76 19.01 13.94
CA LEU A 144 -16.79 19.97 14.38
C LEU A 144 -17.19 20.95 13.27
N SER A 145 -16.27 21.31 12.37
CA SER A 145 -16.56 22.23 11.25
C SER A 145 -17.30 21.56 10.09
N LYS A 146 -17.26 20.23 10.01
CA LYS A 146 -18.07 19.45 9.07
C LYS A 146 -19.52 19.38 9.56
N ASN A 147 -20.43 20.04 8.84
CA ASN A 147 -21.89 20.03 9.06
C ASN A 147 -22.48 18.63 8.97
#